data_AF-A0A2M7B5A3-F1
#
_entry.id   AF-A0A2M7B5A3-F1
#
_cell.length_a   1.000
_cell.length_b   1.000
_cell.length_c   1.000
_cell.angle_alpha   90.00
_cell.angle_beta   90.00
_cell.angle_gamma   90.00
#
_symmetry.space_group_name_H-M   'P 1'
#
loop_
_entity.id
_entity.type
_entity.pdbx_description
1 polymer ?
#
loop_
_entity_poly.entity_id
_entity_poly.type
_entity_poly.pdbx_seq_one_letter_code
_entity_poly.pdbx_strand_id
1 'polypeptide(L)'
;MKKFLKIILIIIAAIVVLILGLIGFGFLQREYQIAKLSDYYQELAKKCKETDSFGCCITSVNIMAGGGHKLAPETGCPEGFQGNMLECISSYVWCEPVKKSNKEIDYSEPAYFEYGKTILVKSFKVGPVGGLFEIKNTDTPIDGMTIEIPKGALDKEINFSAGYNDGVLKNVRGEWSEITGVLYSEQLVDLMSKPMLIRISMKYSGDPKAVVPYAIDEKGKIHSLTTLSMDKESRTFSYATFYIPLTFTWTNVY
;
A
#
# COMPACT_ATOMS: atom_id res chain seq x y z
N MET A 1 -59.38 17.67 0.87
CA MET A 1 -58.65 17.91 -0.40
C MET A 1 -57.71 19.12 -0.36
N LYS A 2 -58.14 20.36 -0.08
CA LYS A 2 -57.26 21.56 -0.16
C LYS A 2 -55.97 21.52 0.70
N LYS A 3 -56.01 20.93 1.90
CA LYS A 3 -54.82 20.78 2.78
C LYS A 3 -53.78 19.80 2.21
N PHE A 4 -54.24 18.69 1.63
CA PHE A 4 -53.38 17.66 1.04
C PHE A 4 -52.64 18.19 -0.21
N LEU A 5 -53.34 18.94 -1.07
CA LEU A 5 -52.74 19.58 -2.25
C LEU A 5 -51.62 20.57 -1.88
N LYS A 6 -51.79 21.35 -0.80
CA LYS A 6 -50.76 22.28 -0.31
C LYS A 6 -49.48 21.56 0.15
N ILE A 7 -49.62 20.42 0.83
CA ILE A 7 -48.46 19.63 1.29
C ILE A 7 -47.67 19.09 0.11
N ILE A 8 -48.35 18.57 -0.91
CA ILE A 8 -47.69 18.06 -2.13
C ILE A 8 -46.89 19.17 -2.83
N LEU A 9 -47.45 20.38 -2.96
CA LEU A 9 -46.75 21.50 -3.60
C LEU A 9 -45.48 21.92 -2.84
N ILE A 10 -45.49 21.88 -1.50
CA ILE A 10 -44.30 22.18 -0.69
C ILE A 10 -43.21 21.13 -0.90
N ILE A 11 -43.59 19.85 -0.92
CA ILE A 11 -42.64 18.75 -1.16
C ILE A 11 -42.00 18.86 -2.55
N ILE A 12 -42.82 19.12 -3.59
CA ILE A 12 -42.31 19.33 -4.94
C ILE A 12 -41.34 20.51 -4.99
N ALA A 13 -41.68 21.64 -4.36
CA ALA A 13 -40.79 22.80 -4.31
C ALA A 13 -39.46 22.48 -3.60
N ALA A 14 -39.49 21.74 -2.49
CA ALA A 14 -38.29 21.31 -1.78
C ALA A 14 -37.40 20.38 -2.63
N ILE A 15 -38.00 19.43 -3.34
CA ILE A 15 -37.28 18.53 -4.26
C ILE A 15 -36.65 19.33 -5.41
N VAL A 16 -37.36 20.28 -5.99
CA VAL A 16 -36.82 21.14 -7.07
C VAL A 16 -35.63 21.96 -6.56
N VAL A 17 -35.71 22.55 -5.37
CA VAL A 17 -34.59 23.29 -4.76
C VAL A 17 -33.39 22.37 -4.51
N LEU A 18 -33.61 21.16 -4.00
CA LEU A 18 -32.55 20.17 -3.79
C LEU A 18 -31.85 19.81 -5.11
N ILE A 19 -32.64 19.50 -6.16
CA ILE A 19 -32.11 19.15 -7.48
C ILE A 19 -31.29 20.30 -8.08
N LEU A 20 -31.82 21.53 -8.03
CA LEU A 20 -31.10 22.72 -8.51
C LEU A 20 -29.81 22.95 -7.71
N GLY A 21 -29.84 22.72 -6.40
CA GLY A 21 -28.66 22.81 -5.53
C GLY A 21 -27.58 21.79 -5.91
N LEU A 22 -27.96 20.53 -6.17
CA LEU A 22 -27.04 19.48 -6.60
C LEU A 22 -26.44 19.76 -7.98
N ILE A 23 -27.25 20.24 -8.92
CA ILE A 23 -26.78 20.65 -10.25
C ILE A 23 -25.79 21.81 -10.12
N GLY A 24 -26.14 22.86 -9.37
CA GLY A 24 -25.27 24.02 -9.14
C GLY A 24 -23.95 23.65 -8.46
N PHE A 25 -24.00 22.78 -7.44
CA PHE A 25 -22.80 22.28 -6.77
C PHE A 25 -21.89 21.50 -7.74
N GLY A 26 -22.47 20.67 -8.61
CA GLY A 26 -21.72 19.96 -9.65
C GLY A 26 -21.00 20.91 -10.62
N PHE A 27 -21.66 22.00 -11.04
CA PHE A 27 -21.01 23.03 -11.87
C PHE A 27 -19.87 23.73 -11.14
N LEU A 28 -20.07 24.12 -9.88
CA LEU A 28 -19.03 24.79 -9.07
C LEU A 28 -17.80 23.90 -8.86
N GLN A 29 -18.00 22.59 -8.58
CA GLN A 29 -16.89 21.66 -8.45
C GLN A 29 -16.08 21.53 -9.75
N ARG A 30 -16.74 21.55 -10.92
CA ARG A 30 -16.04 21.49 -12.20
C ARG A 30 -15.16 22.72 -12.43
N GLU A 31 -15.69 23.93 -12.20
CA GLU A 31 -14.91 25.16 -12.35
C GLU A 31 -13.74 25.21 -11.37
N TYR A 32 -13.95 24.76 -10.12
CA TYR A 32 -12.89 24.70 -9.12
C TYR A 32 -11.73 23.78 -9.54
N GLN A 33 -12.03 22.60 -10.09
CA GLN A 33 -11.00 21.67 -10.58
C GLN A 33 -10.19 22.29 -11.73
N ILE A 34 -10.86 23.00 -12.64
CA ILE A 34 -10.19 23.69 -13.76
C ILE A 34 -9.30 24.81 -13.23
N ALA A 35 -9.80 25.65 -12.32
CA ALA A 35 -9.07 26.82 -11.82
C ALA A 35 -7.76 26.47 -11.07
N LYS A 36 -7.61 25.23 -10.59
CA LYS A 36 -6.40 24.76 -9.91
C LYS A 36 -5.25 24.43 -10.88
N LEU A 37 -5.54 24.24 -12.17
CA LEU A 37 -4.56 23.89 -13.18
C LEU A 37 -3.79 25.13 -13.67
N SER A 38 -2.60 24.96 -14.26
CA SER A 38 -1.90 26.06 -14.94
C SER A 38 -2.58 26.42 -16.26
N ASP A 39 -2.36 27.63 -16.77
CA ASP A 39 -3.06 28.21 -17.93
C ASP A 39 -3.18 27.25 -19.13
N TYR A 40 -2.09 26.57 -19.49
CA TYR A 40 -2.09 25.59 -20.57
C TYR A 40 -3.09 24.44 -20.35
N TYR A 41 -3.11 23.87 -19.15
CA TYR A 41 -4.00 22.77 -18.81
C TYR A 41 -5.43 23.24 -18.54
N GLN A 42 -5.64 24.50 -18.12
CA GLN A 42 -6.97 25.10 -18.03
C GLN A 42 -7.65 25.12 -19.40
N GLU A 43 -6.93 25.50 -20.45
CA GLU A 43 -7.46 25.51 -21.82
C GLU A 43 -7.85 24.11 -22.31
N LEU A 44 -7.03 23.09 -22.01
CA LEU A 44 -7.38 21.70 -22.31
C LEU A 44 -8.60 21.22 -21.52
N ALA A 45 -8.69 21.59 -20.25
CA ALA A 45 -9.78 21.21 -19.37
C ALA A 45 -11.11 21.90 -19.73
N LYS A 46 -11.07 23.13 -20.27
CA LYS A 46 -12.27 23.80 -20.79
C LYS A 46 -12.88 23.04 -21.96
N LYS A 47 -12.05 22.53 -22.90
CA LYS A 47 -12.51 21.69 -24.02
C LYS A 47 -13.16 20.39 -23.56
N CYS A 48 -12.79 19.85 -22.38
CA CYS A 48 -13.46 18.68 -21.83
C CYS A 48 -14.95 18.88 -21.55
N LYS A 49 -15.42 20.13 -21.39
CA LYS A 49 -16.86 20.44 -21.19
C LYS A 49 -17.71 20.09 -22.42
N GLU A 50 -17.09 20.02 -23.59
CA GLU A 50 -17.74 19.72 -24.87
C GLU A 50 -17.76 18.21 -25.18
N THR A 51 -17.07 17.40 -24.36
CA THR A 51 -16.99 15.94 -24.56
C THR A 51 -18.10 15.21 -23.80
N ASP A 52 -18.58 14.09 -24.37
CA ASP A 52 -19.60 13.23 -23.73
C ASP A 52 -19.16 12.66 -22.37
N SER A 53 -17.84 12.57 -22.15
CA SER A 53 -17.27 12.10 -20.89
C SER A 53 -16.24 13.10 -20.35
N PHE A 54 -16.78 14.16 -19.74
CA PHE A 54 -16.02 15.16 -18.98
C PHE A 54 -15.08 14.49 -17.97
N GLY A 55 -15.57 13.45 -17.28
CA GLY A 55 -14.82 12.74 -16.23
C GLY A 55 -13.53 12.10 -16.73
N CYS A 56 -13.55 11.47 -17.92
CA CYS A 56 -12.33 10.87 -18.44
C CYS A 56 -11.38 11.89 -19.05
N CYS A 57 -11.94 12.87 -19.77
CA CYS A 57 -11.14 13.95 -20.34
C CYS A 57 -10.41 14.74 -19.24
N ILE A 58 -11.10 15.16 -18.17
CA ILE A 58 -10.46 15.92 -17.08
C ILE A 58 -9.42 15.10 -16.32
N THR A 59 -9.66 13.79 -16.15
CA THR A 59 -8.67 12.89 -15.54
C THR A 59 -7.38 12.83 -16.36
N SER A 60 -7.49 12.75 -17.70
CA SER A 60 -6.31 12.79 -18.57
C SER A 60 -5.53 14.10 -18.44
N VAL A 61 -6.23 15.25 -18.38
CA VAL A 61 -5.59 16.56 -18.17
C VAL A 61 -4.88 16.64 -16.81
N ASN A 62 -5.48 16.10 -15.74
CA ASN A 62 -4.86 16.08 -14.42
C ASN A 62 -3.57 15.25 -14.38
N ILE A 63 -3.56 14.09 -15.05
CA ILE A 63 -2.36 13.23 -15.18
C ILE A 63 -1.27 13.97 -15.96
N MET A 64 -1.64 14.57 -17.09
CA MET A 64 -0.72 15.39 -17.88
C MET A 64 -0.13 16.54 -17.04
N ALA A 65 -0.97 17.25 -16.29
CA ALA A 65 -0.54 18.34 -15.43
C ALA A 65 0.39 17.89 -14.30
N GLY A 66 0.10 16.75 -13.68
CA GLY A 66 0.94 16.16 -12.63
C GLY A 66 2.32 15.72 -13.13
N GLY A 67 2.40 15.24 -14.38
CA GLY A 67 3.66 14.82 -15.01
C GLY A 67 4.36 15.90 -15.85
N GLY A 68 3.75 17.08 -16.02
CA GLY A 68 4.27 18.13 -16.90
C GLY A 68 4.22 17.75 -18.40
N HIS A 69 3.31 16.87 -18.80
CA HIS A 69 3.22 16.35 -20.16
C HIS A 69 2.38 17.23 -21.09
N LYS A 70 2.77 17.31 -22.36
CA LYS A 70 2.03 18.05 -23.39
C LYS A 70 1.22 17.11 -24.27
N LEU A 71 0.18 17.66 -24.89
CA LEU A 71 -0.67 16.94 -25.81
C LEU A 71 0.17 16.38 -26.97
N ALA A 72 -0.09 15.15 -27.38
CA ALA A 72 0.61 14.55 -28.49
C ALA A 72 0.29 15.29 -29.80
N PRO A 73 1.29 15.66 -30.61
CA PRO A 73 1.07 16.19 -31.96
C PRO A 73 0.37 15.14 -32.85
N GLU A 74 -0.35 15.60 -33.87
CA GLU A 74 -0.97 14.70 -34.87
C GLU A 74 0.07 13.85 -35.62
N THR A 75 1.30 14.35 -35.75
CA THR A 75 2.43 13.65 -36.35
C THR A 75 3.03 12.57 -35.44
N GLY A 76 2.50 12.39 -34.23
CA GLY A 76 3.05 11.51 -33.21
C GLY A 76 4.04 12.19 -32.27
N CYS A 77 4.53 11.42 -31.30
CA CYS A 77 5.48 11.90 -30.30
C CYS A 77 6.89 12.05 -30.87
N PRO A 78 7.66 13.06 -30.43
CA PRO A 78 9.05 13.25 -30.87
C PRO A 78 9.95 12.09 -30.41
N GLU A 79 11.13 11.98 -31.02
CA GLU A 79 12.12 10.95 -30.66
C GLU A 79 12.44 10.97 -29.15
N GLY A 80 12.46 9.79 -28.53
CA GLY A 80 12.64 9.62 -27.09
C GLY A 80 11.36 9.78 -26.27
N PHE A 81 10.20 10.01 -26.89
CA PHE A 81 8.89 10.05 -26.25
C PHE A 81 7.94 9.02 -26.86
N GLN A 82 6.96 8.58 -26.07
CA GLN A 82 5.88 7.68 -26.47
C GLN A 82 4.52 8.30 -26.15
N GLY A 83 3.52 7.95 -26.95
CA GLY A 83 2.14 8.31 -26.66
C GLY A 83 1.60 7.51 -25.48
N ASN A 84 0.94 8.17 -24.55
CA ASN A 84 0.19 7.55 -23.47
C ASN A 84 -1.23 8.14 -23.44
N MET A 85 -2.21 7.32 -23.04
CA MET A 85 -3.62 7.69 -22.95
C MET A 85 -4.31 6.83 -21.90
N LEU A 86 -5.46 7.30 -21.39
CA LEU A 86 -6.32 6.45 -20.58
C LEU A 86 -7.11 5.49 -21.47
N GLU A 87 -7.57 4.38 -20.92
CA GLU A 87 -8.43 3.40 -21.61
C GLU A 87 -9.88 3.89 -21.75
N CYS A 88 -10.07 5.12 -22.24
CA CYS A 88 -11.39 5.70 -22.48
C CYS A 88 -11.39 6.58 -23.73
N ILE A 89 -12.55 6.68 -24.37
CA ILE A 89 -12.68 7.27 -25.71
C ILE A 89 -12.39 8.79 -25.71
N SER A 90 -12.66 9.50 -24.61
CA SER A 90 -12.50 10.96 -24.52
C SER A 90 -11.21 11.43 -23.86
N SER A 91 -10.26 10.54 -23.57
CA SER A 91 -8.96 10.99 -23.01
C SER A 91 -8.09 11.62 -24.07
N TYR A 92 -7.34 12.64 -23.67
CA TYR A 92 -6.23 13.13 -24.47
C TYR A 92 -5.12 12.08 -24.55
N VAL A 93 -4.43 12.06 -25.69
CA VAL A 93 -3.16 11.37 -25.86
C VAL A 93 -2.05 12.39 -25.58
N TRP A 94 -1.09 12.04 -24.72
CA TRP A 94 0.06 12.91 -24.41
C TRP A 94 1.37 12.19 -24.68
N CYS A 95 2.44 12.98 -24.83
CA CYS A 95 3.78 12.43 -24.96
C CYS A 95 4.47 12.41 -23.59
N GLU A 96 4.90 11.22 -23.17
CA GLU A 96 5.78 11.03 -22.02
C GLU A 96 7.12 10.45 -22.49
N PRO A 97 8.24 10.67 -21.78
CA PRO A 97 9.51 10.06 -22.15
C PRO A 97 9.32 8.55 -22.30
N VAL A 98 9.94 7.95 -23.32
CA VAL A 98 10.05 6.49 -23.40
C VAL A 98 10.73 6.09 -22.10
N LYS A 99 9.96 5.50 -21.19
CA LYS A 99 10.53 4.83 -20.04
C LYS A 99 11.47 3.83 -20.68
N LYS A 100 12.79 4.05 -20.60
CA LYS A 100 13.78 3.00 -20.92
C LYS A 100 13.20 1.81 -20.23
N SER A 101 12.70 0.83 -20.99
CA SER A 101 11.99 -0.31 -20.44
C SER A 101 12.87 -0.73 -19.28
N ASN A 102 12.43 -0.48 -18.03
CA ASN A 102 13.12 -1.00 -16.87
C ASN A 102 13.24 -2.45 -17.25
N LYS A 103 14.48 -2.92 -17.56
CA LYS A 103 14.76 -4.23 -18.17
C LYS A 103 13.59 -5.10 -17.83
N GLU A 104 12.74 -5.41 -18.82
CA GLU A 104 11.52 -6.19 -18.62
C GLU A 104 11.88 -7.20 -17.55
N ILE A 105 11.39 -6.98 -16.31
CA ILE A 105 11.88 -7.76 -15.17
C ILE A 105 11.54 -9.15 -15.61
N ASP A 106 12.57 -9.95 -15.90
CA ASP A 106 12.37 -11.26 -16.48
C ASP A 106 11.66 -12.05 -15.41
N TYR A 107 10.33 -12.08 -15.52
CA TYR A 107 9.44 -12.67 -14.53
C TYR A 107 9.57 -14.21 -14.54
N SER A 108 10.48 -14.77 -15.35
CA SER A 108 10.93 -16.14 -15.18
C SER A 108 11.76 -16.33 -13.89
N GLU A 109 12.39 -15.27 -13.38
CA GLU A 109 13.16 -15.35 -12.14
C GLU A 109 12.26 -15.21 -10.90
N PRO A 110 12.35 -16.14 -9.93
CA PRO A 110 11.58 -16.06 -8.71
C PRO A 110 12.00 -14.85 -7.86
N ALA A 111 11.04 -14.29 -7.12
CA ALA A 111 11.33 -13.29 -6.10
C ALA A 111 12.34 -13.84 -5.07
N TYR A 112 13.31 -13.01 -4.71
CA TYR A 112 14.33 -13.36 -3.72
C TYR A 112 14.77 -12.13 -2.93
N PHE A 113 15.30 -12.36 -1.74
CA PHE A 113 15.83 -11.35 -0.84
C PHE A 113 17.36 -11.37 -0.87
N GLU A 114 17.95 -10.22 -1.16
CA GLU A 114 19.39 -10.02 -1.09
C GLU A 114 19.73 -9.47 0.31
N TYR A 115 20.32 -10.32 1.15
CA TYR A 115 20.65 -9.96 2.53
C TYR A 115 21.64 -8.80 2.60
N GLY A 116 21.34 -7.84 3.47
CA GLY A 116 22.26 -6.81 3.92
C GLY A 116 22.78 -7.11 5.33
N LYS A 117 23.08 -6.07 6.08
CA LYS A 117 23.48 -6.11 7.48
C LYS A 117 22.27 -6.30 8.39
N THR A 118 22.35 -7.28 9.28
CA THR A 118 21.42 -7.43 10.39
C THR A 118 21.82 -6.51 11.54
N ILE A 119 20.87 -5.71 12.01
CA ILE A 119 21.03 -4.77 13.12
C ILE A 119 20.07 -5.19 14.23
N LEU A 120 20.63 -5.68 15.33
CA LEU A 120 19.86 -6.04 16.53
C LEU A 120 19.53 -4.78 17.32
N VAL A 121 18.26 -4.62 17.66
CA VAL A 121 17.73 -3.40 18.29
C VAL A 121 17.43 -3.65 19.77
N LYS A 122 16.80 -4.78 20.10
CA LYS A 122 16.37 -5.08 21.47
C LYS A 122 16.56 -6.55 21.78
N SER A 123 17.08 -6.85 22.97
CA SER A 123 17.17 -8.21 23.49
C SER A 123 16.32 -8.37 24.74
N PHE A 124 15.76 -9.55 24.94
CA PHE A 124 14.88 -9.87 26.05
C PHE A 124 14.99 -11.35 26.42
N LYS A 125 14.68 -11.66 27.69
CA LYS A 125 14.73 -13.01 28.23
C LYS A 125 13.33 -13.58 28.36
N VAL A 126 13.15 -14.84 28.00
CA VAL A 126 11.86 -15.51 28.05
C VAL A 126 12.03 -16.90 28.65
N GLY A 127 11.30 -17.17 29.72
CA GLY A 127 11.24 -18.48 30.36
C GLY A 127 9.90 -19.19 30.14
N PRO A 128 9.60 -20.23 30.92
CA PRO A 128 8.39 -21.04 30.77
C PRO A 128 7.06 -20.31 30.95
N VAL A 129 7.08 -19.13 31.57
CA VAL A 129 5.87 -18.30 31.74
C VAL A 129 5.41 -17.68 30.42
N GLY A 130 6.28 -17.62 29.40
CA GLY A 130 6.03 -16.89 28.16
C GLY A 130 6.11 -15.37 28.38
N GLY A 131 5.55 -14.59 27.46
CA GLY A 131 5.45 -13.15 27.61
C GLY A 131 5.05 -12.42 26.34
N LEU A 132 4.61 -11.16 26.52
CA LEU A 132 4.38 -10.19 25.46
C LEU A 132 5.49 -9.13 25.52
N PHE A 133 6.23 -8.99 24.41
CA PHE A 133 7.36 -8.09 24.31
C PHE A 133 7.09 -7.05 23.23
N GLU A 134 7.34 -5.79 23.57
CA GLU A 134 7.08 -4.67 22.68
C GLU A 134 8.37 -3.89 22.39
N ILE A 135 8.59 -3.59 21.11
CA ILE A 135 9.69 -2.76 20.62
C ILE A 135 9.11 -1.36 20.42
N LYS A 136 9.56 -0.40 21.22
CA LYS A 136 9.07 0.98 21.25
C LYS A 136 10.22 1.92 21.55
N ASN A 137 10.12 3.15 21.06
CA ASN A 137 11.08 4.23 21.29
C ASN A 137 12.50 3.86 20.81
N THR A 138 12.58 3.15 19.70
CA THR A 138 13.85 2.73 19.11
C THR A 138 14.27 3.57 17.90
N ASP A 139 13.35 4.34 17.34
CA ASP A 139 13.55 5.10 16.09
C ASP A 139 14.07 4.21 14.93
N THR A 140 13.69 2.93 14.94
CA THR A 140 14.08 1.94 13.92
C THR A 140 12.88 1.48 13.09
N PRO A 141 13.09 0.84 11.93
CA PRO A 141 12.00 0.34 11.10
C PRO A 141 11.07 -0.68 11.78
N ILE A 142 11.52 -1.31 12.86
CA ILE A 142 10.72 -2.28 13.64
C ILE A 142 10.05 -1.66 14.88
N ASP A 143 10.03 -0.34 15.00
CA ASP A 143 9.34 0.33 16.11
C ASP A 143 7.82 0.07 16.04
N GLY A 144 7.25 -0.34 17.17
CA GLY A 144 5.87 -0.82 17.28
C GLY A 144 5.69 -2.32 17.06
N MET A 145 6.76 -3.09 16.77
CA MET A 145 6.69 -4.55 16.70
C MET A 145 6.33 -5.15 18.06
N THR A 146 5.41 -6.12 18.07
CA THR A 146 5.11 -6.94 19.25
C THR A 146 5.41 -8.41 18.99
N ILE A 147 5.93 -9.09 20.01
CA ILE A 147 6.29 -10.51 19.99
C ILE A 147 5.62 -11.18 21.19
N GLU A 148 4.76 -12.15 20.94
CA GLU A 148 4.09 -12.94 21.97
C GLU A 148 4.60 -14.38 21.91
N ILE A 149 5.15 -14.82 23.03
CA ILE A 149 5.58 -16.21 23.25
C ILE A 149 4.62 -16.83 24.26
N PRO A 150 3.89 -17.90 23.91
CA PRO A 150 2.88 -18.47 24.78
C PRO A 150 3.50 -19.13 26.01
N LYS A 151 2.72 -19.18 27.09
CA LYS A 151 3.09 -19.91 28.30
C LYS A 151 3.34 -21.39 28.00
N GLY A 152 4.41 -21.95 28.56
CA GLY A 152 4.79 -23.35 28.38
C GLY A 152 5.48 -23.65 27.05
N ALA A 153 5.76 -22.63 26.23
CA ALA A 153 6.46 -22.83 24.97
C ALA A 153 7.96 -23.12 25.14
N LEU A 154 8.53 -22.71 26.27
CA LEU A 154 9.94 -22.88 26.60
C LEU A 154 10.07 -23.65 27.93
N ASP A 155 11.01 -24.59 28.00
CA ASP A 155 11.27 -25.34 29.24
C ASP A 155 12.28 -24.64 30.17
N LYS A 156 13.01 -23.65 29.64
CA LYS A 156 14.01 -22.85 30.37
C LYS A 156 14.06 -21.42 29.85
N GLU A 157 14.79 -20.55 30.56
CA GLU A 157 15.05 -19.19 30.11
C GLU A 157 15.95 -19.17 28.86
N ILE A 158 15.53 -18.39 27.85
CA ILE A 158 16.24 -18.18 26.59
C ILE A 158 16.36 -16.68 26.32
N ASN A 159 17.50 -16.26 25.78
CA ASN A 159 17.71 -14.91 25.27
C ASN A 159 17.24 -14.82 23.81
N PHE A 160 16.36 -13.88 23.54
CA PHE A 160 15.93 -13.50 22.20
C PHE A 160 16.45 -12.10 21.87
N SER A 161 16.70 -11.87 20.59
CA SER A 161 17.02 -10.57 20.03
C SER A 161 16.09 -10.27 18.85
N ALA A 162 15.54 -9.08 18.83
CA ALA A 162 14.77 -8.55 17.72
C ALA A 162 15.54 -7.42 17.03
N GLY A 163 15.45 -7.38 15.71
CA GLY A 163 16.23 -6.49 14.87
C GLY A 163 15.61 -6.34 13.49
N TYR A 164 16.36 -5.74 12.58
CA TYR A 164 16.00 -5.65 11.17
C TYR A 164 17.21 -5.97 10.28
N ASN A 165 16.95 -6.33 9.03
CA ASN A 165 17.97 -6.47 8.00
C ASN A 165 17.76 -5.37 6.96
N ASP A 166 18.84 -4.69 6.55
CA ASP A 166 18.79 -3.61 5.54
C ASP A 166 18.95 -4.12 4.10
N GLY A 167 18.78 -5.43 3.90
CA GLY A 167 18.73 -6.07 2.59
C GLY A 167 17.53 -5.65 1.75
N VAL A 168 17.53 -6.10 0.49
CA VAL A 168 16.58 -5.64 -0.52
C VAL A 168 15.88 -6.82 -1.17
N LEU A 169 14.57 -6.72 -1.29
CA LEU A 169 13.76 -7.68 -2.03
C LEU A 169 13.82 -7.39 -3.54
N LYS A 170 14.05 -8.43 -4.34
CA LYS A 170 14.25 -8.36 -5.79
C LYS A 170 13.19 -9.19 -6.51
N ASN A 171 12.95 -8.86 -7.78
CA ASN A 171 12.04 -9.56 -8.68
C ASN A 171 10.61 -9.73 -8.12
N VAL A 172 10.12 -8.73 -7.37
CA VAL A 172 8.78 -8.73 -6.77
C VAL A 172 7.78 -7.86 -7.52
N ARG A 173 6.50 -8.23 -7.38
CA ARG A 173 5.34 -7.46 -7.88
C ARG A 173 4.48 -6.98 -6.71
N GLY A 174 3.77 -5.88 -6.93
CA GLY A 174 2.89 -5.29 -5.91
C GLY A 174 3.65 -4.42 -4.91
N GLU A 175 2.95 -4.00 -3.86
CA GLU A 175 3.53 -3.18 -2.81
C GLU A 175 4.05 -4.05 -1.68
N TRP A 176 5.36 -4.02 -1.49
CA TRP A 176 6.04 -4.73 -0.41
C TRP A 176 6.42 -3.77 0.70
N SER A 177 6.47 -4.28 1.92
CA SER A 177 7.05 -3.55 3.03
C SER A 177 8.52 -3.26 2.77
N GLU A 178 8.94 -2.03 3.06
CA GLU A 178 10.37 -1.68 3.13
C GLU A 178 11.03 -2.20 4.42
N ILE A 179 10.24 -2.81 5.30
CA ILE A 179 10.70 -3.35 6.58
C ILE A 179 10.99 -4.85 6.41
N THR A 180 12.22 -5.25 6.76
CA THR A 180 12.60 -6.65 6.94
C THR A 180 12.96 -6.89 8.40
N GLY A 181 12.05 -7.51 9.15
CA GLY A 181 12.23 -7.81 10.57
C GLY A 181 13.06 -9.07 10.78
N VAL A 182 13.78 -9.11 11.91
CA VAL A 182 14.58 -10.26 12.34
C VAL A 182 14.22 -10.62 13.78
N LEU A 183 13.97 -11.90 14.03
CA LEU A 183 13.88 -12.48 15.37
C LEU A 183 14.90 -13.62 15.48
N TYR A 184 15.77 -13.53 16.48
CA TYR A 184 16.97 -14.34 16.58
C TYR A 184 17.17 -14.88 18.00
N SER A 185 17.72 -16.09 18.10
CA SER A 185 18.26 -16.65 19.34
C SER A 185 19.30 -17.73 19.01
N GLU A 186 20.50 -17.62 19.57
CA GLU A 186 21.55 -18.64 19.45
C GLU A 186 21.18 -19.96 20.14
N GLN A 187 20.36 -19.89 21.18
CA GLN A 187 20.10 -21.02 22.08
C GLN A 187 18.97 -21.93 21.56
N LEU A 188 18.24 -21.52 20.52
CA LEU A 188 17.05 -22.22 20.02
C LEU A 188 17.34 -23.32 19.01
N VAL A 189 18.52 -23.35 18.41
CA VAL A 189 18.91 -24.38 17.42
C VAL A 189 18.79 -25.80 18.01
N ASP A 190 19.01 -25.95 19.32
CA ASP A 190 18.99 -27.25 20.01
C ASP A 190 17.70 -27.55 20.80
N LEU A 191 16.73 -26.61 20.86
CA LEU A 191 15.59 -26.69 21.80
C LEU A 191 14.24 -27.00 21.16
N MET A 192 14.16 -27.04 19.83
CA MET A 192 12.89 -27.21 19.11
C MET A 192 12.43 -28.67 19.02
N SER A 193 12.39 -29.39 20.15
CA SER A 193 11.73 -30.71 20.22
C SER A 193 10.20 -30.61 20.15
N LYS A 194 9.63 -29.40 20.35
CA LYS A 194 8.21 -29.10 20.23
C LYS A 194 8.00 -27.83 19.39
N PRO A 195 6.99 -27.79 18.51
CA PRO A 195 6.65 -26.58 17.76
C PRO A 195 6.15 -25.49 18.72
N MET A 196 6.80 -24.32 18.70
CA MET A 196 6.38 -23.14 19.45
C MET A 196 5.72 -22.14 18.49
N LEU A 197 4.44 -21.83 18.73
CA LEU A 197 3.71 -20.81 17.96
C LEU A 197 4.06 -19.42 18.50
N ILE A 198 4.89 -18.67 17.80
CA ILE A 198 5.22 -17.28 18.14
C ILE A 198 4.32 -16.36 17.33
N ARG A 199 3.63 -15.46 18.01
CA ARG A 199 2.81 -14.44 17.34
C ARG A 199 3.59 -13.14 17.25
N ILE A 200 3.71 -12.61 16.04
CA ILE A 200 4.34 -11.32 15.78
C ILE A 200 3.29 -10.39 15.22
N SER A 201 3.24 -9.14 15.71
CA SER A 201 2.38 -8.10 15.15
C SER A 201 3.16 -6.87 14.71
N MET A 202 2.74 -6.28 13.60
CA MET A 202 3.39 -5.14 12.94
C MET A 202 2.35 -4.17 12.41
N LYS A 203 2.74 -2.90 12.25
CA LYS A 203 1.94 -1.91 11.54
C LYS A 203 2.08 -2.08 10.03
N TYR A 204 1.02 -1.80 9.30
CA TYR A 204 1.03 -1.73 7.84
C TYR A 204 0.57 -0.34 7.35
N SER A 205 0.92 -0.01 6.10
CA SER A 205 0.58 1.24 5.43
C SER A 205 -0.59 1.08 4.45
N GLY A 206 -1.23 2.20 4.07
CA GLY A 206 -2.33 2.21 3.12
C GLY A 206 -3.67 1.68 3.67
N ASP A 207 -4.56 1.29 2.76
CA ASP A 207 -5.81 0.58 3.04
C ASP A 207 -5.90 -0.72 2.21
N PRO A 208 -4.99 -1.68 2.42
CA PRO A 208 -5.04 -2.95 1.73
C PRO A 208 -6.30 -3.76 2.08
N LYS A 209 -6.74 -4.59 1.13
CA LYS A 209 -7.71 -5.67 1.36
C LYS A 209 -7.14 -6.77 2.24
N ALA A 210 -5.84 -7.06 2.13
CA ALA A 210 -5.15 -8.08 2.92
C ALA A 210 -3.66 -7.76 3.10
N VAL A 211 -3.07 -8.29 4.17
CA VAL A 211 -1.61 -8.29 4.40
C VAL A 211 -1.12 -9.73 4.45
N VAL A 212 -0.10 -10.05 3.63
CA VAL A 212 0.46 -11.40 3.53
C VAL A 212 1.92 -11.37 4.00
N PRO A 213 2.25 -12.03 5.13
CA PRO A 213 3.61 -12.14 5.65
C PRO A 213 4.39 -13.25 4.94
N TYR A 214 5.71 -13.07 4.89
CA TYR A 214 6.66 -14.02 4.33
C TYR A 214 7.86 -14.18 5.26
N ALA A 215 8.30 -15.42 5.46
CA ALA A 215 9.62 -15.74 5.99
C ALA A 215 10.65 -15.72 4.86
N ILE A 216 11.87 -15.33 5.17
CA ILE A 216 13.02 -15.34 4.27
C ILE A 216 14.01 -16.37 4.82
N ASP A 217 14.35 -17.37 4.01
CA ASP A 217 15.34 -18.39 4.38
C ASP A 217 16.78 -17.90 4.14
N GLU A 218 17.77 -18.68 4.60
CA GLU A 218 19.20 -18.33 4.49
C GLU A 218 19.70 -18.13 3.05
N LYS A 219 18.95 -18.60 2.03
CA LYS A 219 19.25 -18.42 0.61
C LYS A 219 18.49 -17.24 -0.01
N GLY A 220 17.78 -16.47 0.81
CA GLY A 220 16.95 -15.36 0.37
C GLY A 220 15.62 -15.78 -0.24
N LYS A 221 15.22 -17.06 -0.19
CA LYS A 221 13.93 -17.46 -0.73
C LYS A 221 12.81 -17.06 0.22
N ILE A 222 11.70 -16.62 -0.36
CA ILE A 222 10.52 -16.20 0.39
C ILE A 222 9.52 -17.35 0.52
N HIS A 223 8.97 -17.52 1.72
CA HIS A 223 7.99 -18.55 2.08
C HIS A 223 6.80 -17.89 2.75
N SER A 224 5.59 -18.13 2.26
CA SER A 224 4.39 -17.53 2.85
C SER A 224 4.21 -17.98 4.30
N LEU A 225 3.85 -17.05 5.17
CA LEU A 225 3.44 -17.30 6.55
C LEU A 225 1.93 -17.14 6.69
N THR A 226 1.37 -17.75 7.73
CA THR A 226 -0.07 -17.68 8.01
C THR A 226 -0.40 -16.39 8.75
N THR A 227 -1.15 -15.50 8.09
CA THR A 227 -1.79 -14.35 8.74
C THR A 227 -2.83 -14.84 9.75
N LEU A 228 -2.74 -14.37 11.00
CA LEU A 228 -3.69 -14.69 12.06
C LEU A 228 -4.80 -13.65 12.17
N SER A 229 -4.45 -12.37 12.10
CA SER A 229 -5.42 -11.27 12.20
C SER A 229 -4.93 -10.02 11.48
N MET A 230 -5.87 -9.18 11.09
CA MET A 230 -5.62 -7.84 10.56
C MET A 230 -6.67 -6.91 11.15
N ASP A 231 -6.20 -5.85 11.82
CA ASP A 231 -7.02 -4.82 12.42
C ASP A 231 -6.84 -3.53 11.61
N LYS A 232 -7.93 -3.12 10.95
CA LYS A 232 -7.97 -1.94 10.09
C LYS A 232 -7.97 -0.62 10.85
N GLU A 233 -8.46 -0.62 12.09
CA GLU A 233 -8.53 0.58 12.91
C GLU A 233 -7.13 0.93 13.45
N SER A 234 -6.46 -0.06 14.06
CA SER A 234 -5.09 0.13 14.56
C SER A 234 -4.02 0.04 13.48
N ARG A 235 -4.39 -0.36 12.25
CA ARG A 235 -3.49 -0.67 11.12
C ARG A 235 -2.41 -1.66 11.51
N THR A 236 -2.80 -2.71 12.22
CA THR A 236 -1.89 -3.79 12.64
C THR A 236 -2.29 -5.11 12.00
N PHE A 237 -1.30 -5.96 11.72
CA PHE A 237 -1.55 -7.35 11.37
C PHE A 237 -0.71 -8.24 12.28
N SER A 238 -1.17 -9.47 12.50
CA SER A 238 -0.42 -10.47 13.23
C SER A 238 -0.32 -11.78 12.45
N TYR A 239 0.78 -12.50 12.67
CA TYR A 239 1.04 -13.79 12.04
C TYR A 239 1.75 -14.72 13.00
N ALA A 240 1.76 -16.01 12.66
CA ALA A 240 2.39 -17.04 13.45
C ALA A 240 3.61 -17.65 12.75
N THR A 241 4.62 -18.03 13.52
CA THR A 241 5.77 -18.79 13.03
C THR A 241 6.18 -19.86 14.04
N PHE A 242 6.85 -20.90 13.55
CA PHE A 242 7.53 -21.93 14.33
C PHE A 242 9.05 -21.89 14.12
N TYR A 243 9.54 -20.94 13.32
CA TYR A 243 10.93 -20.88 12.89
C TYR A 243 11.68 -19.79 13.64
N ILE A 244 12.80 -20.16 14.27
CA ILE A 244 13.85 -19.24 14.72
C ILE A 244 15.20 -19.86 14.35
N PRO A 245 16.15 -19.10 13.77
CA PRO A 245 16.04 -17.67 13.45
C PRO A 245 14.99 -17.37 12.36
N LEU A 246 14.38 -16.19 12.44
CA LEU A 246 13.39 -15.71 11.50
C LEU A 246 13.85 -14.38 10.91
N THR A 247 13.94 -14.32 9.59
CA THR A 247 13.90 -13.07 8.84
C THR A 247 12.55 -13.01 8.14
N PHE A 248 11.87 -11.87 8.15
CA PHE A 248 10.52 -11.77 7.58
C PHE A 248 10.21 -10.41 6.98
N THR A 249 9.24 -10.39 6.05
CA THR A 249 8.66 -9.18 5.45
C THR A 249 7.18 -9.43 5.12
N TRP A 250 6.49 -8.49 4.49
CA TRP A 250 5.10 -8.64 4.06
C TRP A 250 4.77 -7.82 2.82
N THR A 251 3.65 -8.15 2.18
CA THR A 251 3.05 -7.37 1.08
C THR A 251 1.64 -6.91 1.41
N ASN A 252 1.30 -5.73 0.91
CA ASN A 252 -0.04 -5.14 0.98
C ASN A 252 -0.80 -5.47 -0.32
N VAL A 253 -1.95 -6.12 -0.19
CA VAL A 253 -2.81 -6.49 -1.33
C VAL A 253 -3.98 -5.51 -1.39
N TYR A 254 -4.10 -4.73 -2.47
CA TYR A 254 -5.13 -3.68 -2.64
C TYR A 254 -6.33 -4.09 -3.48
#